data_AF-A0A1Q9XIH2-F1
#
_entry.id   AF-A0A1Q9XIH2-F1
#
_cell.length_a   1.000
_cell.length_b   1.000
_cell.length_c   1.000
_cell.angle_alpha   90.00
_cell.angle_beta   90.00
_cell.angle_gamma   90.00
#
_symmetry.space_group_name_H-M   'P 1'
#
loop_
_entity.id
_entity.type
_entity.pdbx_description
1 polymer ?
#
loop_
_entity_poly.entity_id
_entity_poly.type
_entity_poly.pdbx_seq_one_letter_code
_entity_poly.pdbx_strand_id
1 'polypeptide(L)'
;MNIDFSKIITASDKQAKQEQALRDAFKLARAAAVKAITVTTASGQVFDGDETSQGRMARAILGLESAGDGATVRWVLHDNTSVDVGAPELREALALAGQAQADLWVQPQG
;
A
#
# COMPACT_ATOMS: atom_id res chain seq x y z
N MET A 1 21.32 -35.91 37.82
CA MET A 1 21.16 -34.81 36.86
C MET A 1 19.90 -35.10 36.06
N ASN A 2 18.81 -34.37 36.32
CA ASN A 2 17.55 -34.57 35.59
C ASN A 2 17.59 -33.68 34.35
N ILE A 3 17.71 -34.28 33.17
CA ILE A 3 17.57 -33.53 31.92
C ILE A 3 16.09 -33.24 31.73
N ASP A 4 15.75 -31.96 31.63
CA ASP A 4 14.41 -31.50 31.33
C ASP A 4 14.18 -31.56 29.81
N PHE A 5 13.59 -32.69 29.37
CA PHE A 5 13.30 -32.95 27.96
C PHE A 5 12.25 -31.99 27.38
N SER A 6 11.55 -31.19 28.20
CA SER A 6 10.60 -30.16 27.72
C SER A 6 11.27 -28.97 27.01
N LYS A 7 12.60 -28.87 27.09
CA LYS A 7 13.39 -27.79 26.47
C LYS A 7 14.10 -28.20 25.18
N ILE A 8 13.85 -29.40 24.67
CA ILE A 8 14.46 -29.88 23.42
C ILE A 8 13.75 -29.21 22.24
N ILE A 9 14.44 -28.27 21.59
CA ILE A 9 13.98 -27.69 20.31
C ILE A 9 14.19 -28.73 19.21
N THR A 10 13.09 -29.15 18.59
CA THR A 10 13.08 -30.11 17.49
C THR A 10 13.51 -29.46 16.16
N ALA A 11 13.82 -30.27 15.15
CA ALA A 11 14.07 -29.75 13.80
C ALA A 11 12.85 -29.01 13.22
N SER A 12 11.64 -29.50 13.52
CA SER A 12 10.37 -28.85 13.16
C SER A 12 10.20 -27.49 13.85
N ASP A 13 10.59 -27.35 15.11
CA ASP A 13 10.52 -26.05 15.81
C ASP A 13 11.46 -25.02 15.18
N LYS A 14 12.65 -25.46 14.73
CA LYS A 14 13.59 -24.59 14.01
C LYS A 14 13.03 -24.17 12.65
N GLN A 15 12.42 -25.09 11.91
CA GLN A 15 11.77 -24.80 10.63
C GLN A 15 10.60 -23.82 10.78
N ALA A 16 9.70 -24.08 11.73
CA ALA A 16 8.56 -23.20 12.00
C ALA A 16 9.01 -21.77 12.39
N LYS A 17 10.08 -21.66 13.20
CA LYS A 17 10.67 -20.36 13.56
C LYS A 17 11.28 -19.65 12.35
N GLN A 18 11.94 -20.39 11.46
CA GLN A 18 12.51 -19.85 10.22
C GLN A 18 11.41 -19.34 9.27
N GLU A 19 10.35 -20.13 9.07
CA GLU A 19 9.19 -19.72 8.26
C GLU A 19 8.52 -18.47 8.84
N GLN A 20 8.38 -18.41 10.16
CA GLN A 20 7.83 -17.23 10.81
C GLN A 20 8.69 -15.99 10.58
N ALA A 21 10.01 -16.12 10.71
CA ALA A 21 10.94 -15.02 10.44
C ALA A 21 10.86 -14.54 8.97
N LEU A 22 10.72 -15.47 8.02
CA LEU A 22 10.55 -15.13 6.60
C LEU A 22 9.22 -14.40 6.34
N ARG A 23 8.13 -14.86 6.95
CA ARG A 23 6.83 -14.18 6.84
C ARG A 23 6.86 -12.77 7.43
N ASP A 24 7.53 -12.58 8.56
CA ASP A 24 7.62 -11.26 9.20
C ASP A 24 8.51 -10.31 8.40
N ALA A 25 9.62 -10.80 7.85
CA ALA A 25 10.46 -10.05 6.93
C ALA A 25 9.69 -9.63 5.66
N PHE A 26 8.90 -10.55 5.09
CA PHE A 26 8.04 -10.25 3.94
C PHE A 26 7.01 -9.16 4.26
N LYS A 27 6.31 -9.27 5.40
CA LYS A 27 5.34 -8.26 5.83
C LYS A 27 5.99 -6.88 5.98
N LEU A 28 7.19 -6.81 6.56
CA LEU A 28 7.92 -5.57 6.75
C LEU A 28 8.33 -4.95 5.40
N ALA A 29 8.90 -5.75 4.50
CA ALA A 29 9.29 -5.30 3.16
C ALA A 29 8.06 -4.79 2.37
N ARG A 30 6.96 -5.54 2.44
CA ARG A 30 5.69 -5.15 1.83
C ARG A 30 5.15 -3.84 2.39
N ALA A 31 5.16 -3.65 3.71
CA ALA A 31 4.69 -2.40 4.31
C ALA A 31 5.53 -1.20 3.85
N ALA A 32 6.85 -1.36 3.75
CA ALA A 32 7.73 -0.33 3.21
C ALA A 32 7.44 -0.05 1.71
N ALA A 33 7.22 -1.09 0.91
CA ALA A 33 6.88 -0.96 -0.49
C ALA A 33 5.53 -0.26 -0.70
N VAL A 34 4.50 -0.61 0.08
CA VAL A 34 3.18 0.05 0.05
C VAL A 34 3.30 1.53 0.39
N LYS A 35 4.11 1.88 1.41
CA LYS A 35 4.36 3.28 1.79
C LYS A 35 5.06 4.08 0.68
N ALA A 36 5.81 3.41 -0.20
CA ALA A 36 6.57 4.05 -1.27
C ALA A 36 5.82 4.08 -2.61
N ILE A 37 4.56 3.61 -2.67
CA ILE A 37 3.79 3.62 -3.92
C ILE A 37 3.62 5.06 -4.40
N THR A 38 3.99 5.29 -5.66
CA THR A 38 3.64 6.48 -6.43
C THR A 38 3.03 6.05 -7.75
N VAL A 39 2.04 6.79 -8.25
CA VAL A 39 1.36 6.48 -9.52
C VAL A 39 1.29 7.70 -10.42
N THR A 40 1.49 7.48 -11.70
CA THR A 40 1.41 8.54 -12.73
C THR A 40 0.12 8.37 -13.52
N THR A 41 -0.72 9.39 -13.53
CA THR A 41 -1.97 9.39 -14.32
C THR A 41 -1.70 9.72 -15.79
N ALA A 42 -2.69 9.54 -16.66
CA ALA A 42 -2.60 9.88 -18.08
C ALA A 42 -2.34 11.39 -18.32
N SER A 43 -2.62 12.26 -17.35
CA SER A 43 -2.30 13.69 -17.41
C SER A 43 -0.80 13.97 -17.17
N GLY A 44 -0.04 12.97 -16.71
CA GLY A 44 1.37 13.10 -16.32
C GLY A 44 1.59 13.50 -14.86
N GLN A 45 0.53 13.70 -14.07
CA GLN A 45 0.63 14.02 -12.65
C GLN A 45 1.00 12.78 -11.83
N VAL A 46 1.85 12.98 -10.80
CA VAL A 46 2.34 11.90 -9.94
C VAL A 46 1.73 12.03 -8.54
N PHE A 47 1.00 11.00 -8.12
CA PHE A 47 0.31 10.93 -6.83
C PHE A 47 1.00 9.94 -5.89
N ASP A 48 1.00 10.24 -4.59
CA ASP A 48 1.24 9.23 -3.57
C ASP A 48 0.12 8.18 -3.61
N GLY A 49 0.47 6.90 -3.56
CA GLY A 49 -0.46 5.77 -3.66
C GLY A 49 -0.47 4.87 -2.43
N ASP A 50 0.11 5.31 -1.31
CA ASP A 50 0.03 4.59 -0.04
C ASP A 50 -1.43 4.47 0.47
N GLU A 51 -1.66 3.63 1.48
CA GLU A 51 -3.01 3.38 2.03
C GLU A 51 -3.70 4.67 2.54
N THR A 52 -2.93 5.62 3.07
CA THR A 52 -3.47 6.90 3.56
C THR A 52 -3.94 7.76 2.40
N SER A 53 -3.15 7.81 1.34
CA SER A 53 -3.42 8.56 0.12
C SER A 53 -4.60 7.97 -0.62
N GLN A 54 -4.70 6.64 -0.74
CA GLN A 54 -5.89 5.97 -1.28
C GLN A 54 -7.16 6.32 -0.49
N GLY A 55 -7.10 6.29 0.84
CA GLY A 55 -8.20 6.72 1.69
C GLY A 55 -8.59 8.20 1.51
N ARG A 56 -7.60 9.08 1.29
CA ARG A 56 -7.85 10.50 0.97
C ARG A 56 -8.48 10.67 -0.40
N MET A 57 -8.00 9.95 -1.42
CA MET A 57 -8.56 9.97 -2.77
C MET A 57 -10.02 9.55 -2.74
N ALA A 58 -10.34 8.42 -2.09
CA ALA A 58 -11.71 7.93 -1.97
C ALA A 58 -12.65 8.96 -1.33
N ARG A 59 -12.23 9.62 -0.23
CA ARG A 59 -13.02 10.67 0.41
C ARG A 59 -13.19 11.91 -0.49
N ALA A 60 -12.14 12.32 -1.19
CA ALA A 60 -12.20 13.45 -2.10
C ALA A 60 -13.14 13.17 -3.29
N ILE A 61 -13.09 11.97 -3.87
CA ILE A 61 -13.99 11.53 -4.95
C ILE A 61 -15.45 11.67 -4.51
N LEU A 62 -15.81 11.13 -3.34
CA LEU A 62 -17.18 11.24 -2.81
C LEU A 62 -17.63 12.70 -2.61
N GLY A 63 -16.73 13.56 -2.11
CA GLY A 63 -17.00 14.98 -1.94
C GLY A 63 -17.22 15.70 -3.27
N LEU A 64 -16.39 15.40 -4.27
CA LEU A 64 -16.48 15.98 -5.62
C LEU A 64 -17.75 15.52 -6.35
N GLU A 65 -18.11 14.23 -6.24
CA GLU A 65 -19.36 13.69 -6.80
C GLU A 65 -20.59 14.38 -6.19
N SER A 66 -20.54 14.69 -4.89
CA SER A 66 -21.63 15.42 -4.21
C SER A 66 -21.71 16.90 -4.60
N ALA A 67 -20.59 17.51 -4.99
CA ALA A 67 -20.52 18.90 -5.43
C ALA A 67 -20.98 19.10 -6.89
N GLY A 68 -20.98 18.04 -7.70
CA GLY A 68 -21.46 18.02 -9.07
C GLY A 68 -20.34 18.13 -10.12
N ASP A 69 -20.75 18.08 -11.39
CA ASP A 69 -19.84 18.02 -12.53
C ASP A 69 -18.91 19.25 -12.59
N GLY A 70 -17.64 19.01 -12.87
CA GLY A 70 -16.62 20.06 -12.96
C GLY A 70 -16.09 20.55 -11.60
N ALA A 71 -16.60 20.04 -10.47
CA ALA A 71 -16.02 20.32 -9.17
C ALA A 71 -14.55 19.86 -9.11
N THR A 72 -13.72 20.65 -8.44
CA THR A 72 -12.32 20.34 -8.20
C THR A 72 -11.97 20.51 -6.73
N VAL A 73 -10.87 19.87 -6.33
CA VAL A 73 -10.26 20.05 -5.01
C VAL A 73 -8.79 20.42 -5.20
N ARG A 74 -8.29 21.32 -4.35
CA ARG A 74 -6.86 21.59 -4.24
C ARG A 74 -6.16 20.35 -3.70
N TRP A 75 -5.27 19.77 -4.48
CA TRP A 75 -4.51 18.59 -4.14
C TRP A 75 -3.01 18.88 -4.14
N VAL A 76 -2.26 18.18 -3.29
CA VAL A 76 -0.79 18.24 -3.24
C VAL A 76 -0.25 16.94 -3.82
N LEU A 77 0.52 17.04 -4.89
CA LEU A 77 1.15 15.92 -5.59
C LEU A 77 2.38 15.41 -4.84
N HIS A 78 2.91 14.29 -5.31
CA HIS A 78 4.10 13.64 -4.72
C HIS A 78 5.31 14.57 -4.62
N ASP A 79 5.50 15.45 -5.60
CA ASP A 79 6.59 16.43 -5.64
C ASP A 79 6.32 17.70 -4.80
N ASN A 80 5.27 17.69 -3.98
CA ASN A 80 4.77 18.81 -3.17
C ASN A 80 4.23 20.00 -3.98
N THR A 81 4.04 19.86 -5.29
CA THR A 81 3.31 20.87 -6.06
C THR A 81 1.82 20.76 -5.81
N SER A 82 1.11 21.88 -6.05
CA SER A 82 -0.33 21.98 -5.80
C SER A 82 -1.09 22.17 -7.11
N VAL A 83 -2.19 21.43 -7.26
CA VAL A 83 -3.02 21.36 -8.47
C VAL A 83 -4.49 21.34 -8.09
N ASP A 84 -5.37 21.75 -9.02
CA ASP A 84 -6.81 21.55 -8.87
C ASP A 84 -7.20 20.30 -9.67
N VAL A 85 -7.68 19.26 -8.97
CA VAL A 85 -7.99 17.95 -9.55
C VAL A 85 -9.47 17.63 -9.41
N GLY A 86 -10.02 17.02 -10.46
CA GLY A 86 -11.40 16.53 -10.48
C GLY A 86 -11.51 15.06 -10.10
N ALA A 87 -12.75 14.60 -9.91
CA ALA A 87 -13.03 13.20 -9.59
C ALA A 87 -12.46 12.19 -10.62
N PRO A 88 -12.49 12.44 -11.95
CA PRO A 88 -11.97 11.48 -12.92
C PRO A 88 -10.48 11.15 -12.71
N GLU A 89 -9.66 12.16 -12.45
CA GLU A 89 -8.21 11.97 -12.25
C GLU A 89 -7.91 11.26 -10.93
N LEU A 90 -8.62 11.62 -9.85
CA LEU A 90 -8.45 10.93 -8.57
C LEU A 90 -8.91 9.46 -8.63
N ARG A 91 -9.93 9.13 -9.45
CA ARG A 91 -10.34 7.73 -9.68
C ARG A 91 -9.25 6.93 -10.41
N GLU A 92 -8.63 7.53 -11.42
CA GLU A 92 -7.50 6.91 -12.13
C GLU A 92 -6.33 6.65 -11.17
N ALA A 93 -5.91 7.67 -10.41
CA ALA A 93 -4.85 7.54 -9.42
C ALA A 93 -5.17 6.46 -8.38
N LEU A 94 -6.40 6.43 -7.86
CA LEU A 94 -6.84 5.42 -6.89
C LEU A 94 -6.81 4.00 -7.48
N ALA A 95 -7.26 3.83 -8.73
CA ALA A 95 -7.24 2.53 -9.41
C ALA A 95 -5.81 2.02 -9.62
N LEU A 96 -4.90 2.88 -10.09
CA LEU A 96 -3.49 2.55 -10.26
C LEU A 96 -2.83 2.20 -8.92
N ALA A 97 -3.11 2.96 -7.86
CA ALA A 97 -2.55 2.73 -6.54
C ALA A 97 -3.04 1.40 -5.95
N GLY A 98 -4.33 1.10 -6.10
CA GLY A 98 -4.92 -0.17 -5.67
C GLY A 98 -4.30 -1.37 -6.40
N GLN A 99 -4.06 -1.26 -7.72
CA GLN A 99 -3.37 -2.31 -8.47
C GLN A 99 -1.94 -2.52 -7.99
N ALA A 100 -1.17 -1.43 -7.84
CA ALA A 100 0.21 -1.49 -7.34
C ALA A 100 0.28 -2.13 -5.93
N GLN A 101 -0.67 -1.80 -5.06
CA GLN A 101 -0.75 -2.41 -3.73
C GLN A 101 -1.09 -3.91 -3.80
N ALA A 102 -2.01 -4.31 -4.69
CA ALA A 102 -2.40 -5.71 -4.87
C ALA A 102 -1.22 -6.56 -5.35
N ASP A 103 -0.39 -6.02 -6.25
CA ASP A 103 0.80 -6.71 -6.76
C ASP A 103 1.82 -7.02 -5.64
N LEU A 104 1.91 -6.17 -4.61
CA LEU A 104 2.80 -6.36 -3.45
C LEU A 104 2.30 -7.44 -2.46
N TRP A 105 1.03 -7.86 -2.55
CA TRP A 105 0.46 -8.84 -1.64
C TRP A 105 0.73 -10.29 -2.04
N VAL A 106 1.19 -10.52 -3.27
CA VAL A 106 1.59 -11.85 -3.73
C VAL A 106 2.98 -12.17 -3.19
N GLN A 107 3.06 -13.09 -2.23
CA GLN A 107 4.36 -13.60 -1.77
C GLN A 107 5.02 -14.37 -2.93
N PRO A 108 6.28 -14.06 -3.32
CA PRO A 108 7.01 -14.88 -4.28
C PRO A 108 7.02 -16.32 -3.80
N GLN A 109 6.56 -17.26 -4.63
CA GLN A 109 6.75 -18.68 -4.35
C GLN A 109 8.26 -18.95 -4.45
N GLY A 110 8.85 -19.42 -3.35
CA GLY A 110 10.26 -19.83 -3.30
C GLY A 110 10.51 -21.13 -4.03
#